data_AF-A0A941VP77-F1
#
_entry.id   AF-A0A941VP77-F1
#
_cell.length_a   1.000
_cell.length_b   1.000
_cell.length_c   1.000
_cell.angle_alpha   90.00
_cell.angle_beta   90.00
_cell.angle_gamma   90.00
#
_symmetry.space_group_name_H-M   'P 1'
#
loop_
_entity.id
_entity.type
_entity.pdbx_description
1 polymer ?
#
loop_
_entity_poly.entity_id
_entity_poly.type
_entity_poly.pdbx_seq_one_letter_code
_entity_poly.pdbx_strand_id
1 'polypeptide(L)'
;MQEEFLREEEKKMRRLRYIVDLTEAVLMQSNLTLRESQELMDQTKKAALVLFPDKESVYDLIYMPRFKRIIEERFTIPGSLSGRN
;
A
#
# COMPACT_ATOMS: atom_id res chain seq x y z
N MET A 1 7.92 -13.50 -29.23
CA MET A 1 6.79 -12.56 -29.09
C MET A 1 5.93 -12.86 -27.86
N GLN A 2 5.33 -14.06 -27.71
CA GLN A 2 4.53 -14.39 -26.50
C GLN A 2 5.37 -14.52 -25.22
N GLU A 3 6.57 -15.12 -25.29
CA GLU A 3 7.45 -15.25 -24.12
C GLU A 3 7.96 -13.89 -23.59
N GLU A 4 8.20 -12.91 -24.47
CA GLU A 4 8.66 -11.58 -24.05
C GLU A 4 7.55 -10.82 -23.31
N PHE A 5 6.31 -10.92 -23.79
CA PHE A 5 5.17 -10.31 -23.12
C PHE A 5 4.98 -10.89 -21.70
N LEU A 6 5.03 -12.21 -21.57
CA LEU A 6 4.92 -12.88 -20.27
C LEU A 6 6.05 -12.49 -19.32
N ARG A 7 7.29 -12.39 -19.82
CA ARG A 7 8.43 -11.94 -19.01
C ARG A 7 8.29 -10.50 -18.54
N GLU A 8 7.76 -9.60 -19.37
CA GLU A 8 7.51 -8.21 -18.98
C GLU A 8 6.37 -8.10 -17.96
N GLU A 9 5.30 -8.89 -18.12
CA GLU A 9 4.23 -8.95 -17.11
C GLU A 9 4.75 -9.48 -15.77
N GLU A 10 5.55 -10.54 -15.76
CA GLU A 10 6.16 -11.05 -14.53
C GLU A 10 7.08 -10.02 -13.88
N LYS A 11 7.88 -9.28 -14.65
CA LYS A 11 8.74 -8.20 -14.13
C LYS A 11 7.90 -7.11 -13.46
N LYS A 12 6.81 -6.69 -14.09
CA LYS A 12 5.89 -5.69 -13.50
C LYS A 12 5.25 -6.22 -12.22
N MET A 13 4.84 -7.48 -12.19
CA MET A 13 4.27 -8.12 -10.99
C MET A 13 5.29 -8.22 -9.85
N ARG A 14 6.53 -8.63 -10.14
CA ARG A 14 7.62 -8.66 -9.15
C ARG A 14 7.90 -7.27 -8.60
N ARG A 15 7.92 -6.25 -9.46
CA ARG A 15 8.15 -4.86 -9.07
C ARG A 15 7.01 -4.31 -8.21
N LEU A 16 5.76 -4.62 -8.55
CA LEU A 16 4.60 -4.24 -7.75
C LEU A 16 4.67 -4.86 -6.34
N ARG A 17 4.95 -6.16 -6.25
CA ARG A 17 5.10 -6.85 -4.96
C ARG A 17 6.18 -6.20 -4.12
N TYR A 18 7.34 -5.93 -4.70
CA TYR A 18 8.43 -5.25 -4.01
C TYR A 18 8.05 -3.87 -3.48
N ILE A 19 7.34 -3.05 -4.28
CA ILE A 19 6.87 -1.73 -3.86
C ILE A 19 5.91 -1.84 -2.67
N VAL A 20 4.96 -2.77 -2.73
CA VAL A 20 3.99 -2.99 -1.65
C VAL A 20 4.68 -3.45 -0.37
N ASP A 21 5.53 -4.47 -0.46
CA ASP A 21 6.25 -5.05 0.68
C ASP A 21 7.13 -3.98 1.36
N LEU A 22 7.79 -3.14 0.55
CA LEU A 22 8.57 -2.01 1.05
C LEU A 22 7.69 -0.98 1.76
N THR A 23 6.56 -0.61 1.17
CA THR A 23 5.62 0.35 1.79
C THR A 23 5.06 -0.21 3.10
N GLU A 24 4.69 -1.48 3.18
CA GLU A 24 4.26 -2.13 4.42
C GLU A 24 5.37 -2.05 5.48
N ALA A 25 6.61 -2.42 5.14
CA ALA A 25 7.75 -2.37 6.05
C ALA A 25 8.01 -0.94 6.58
N VAL A 26 7.95 0.07 5.70
CA VAL A 26 8.11 1.48 6.08
C VAL A 26 6.98 1.91 7.01
N LEU A 27 5.72 1.66 6.65
CA LEU A 27 4.56 2.01 7.49
C LEU A 27 4.64 1.38 8.89
N MET A 28 5.18 0.17 9.01
CA MET A 28 5.33 -0.52 10.29
C MET A 28 6.50 0.01 11.13
N GLN A 29 7.65 0.31 10.53
CA GLN A 29 8.91 0.52 11.28
C GLN A 29 9.31 1.99 11.45
N SER A 30 8.88 2.87 10.55
CA SER A 30 9.35 4.26 10.55
C SER A 30 8.51 5.17 11.46
N ASN A 31 9.12 6.19 12.06
CA ASN A 31 8.41 7.21 12.85
C ASN A 31 7.73 8.24 11.95
N LEU A 32 6.73 7.79 11.19
CA LEU A 32 5.87 8.66 10.39
C LEU A 32 4.73 9.20 11.23
N THR A 33 4.31 10.41 10.92
CA THR A 33 3.01 10.95 11.33
C THR A 33 1.88 10.28 10.54
N LEU A 34 0.63 10.45 11.02
CA LEU A 34 -0.55 9.96 10.32
C LEU A 34 -0.62 10.51 8.89
N ARG A 35 -0.31 11.80 8.73
CA ARG A 35 -0.29 12.47 7.44
C ARG A 35 0.76 11.88 6.50
N GLU A 36 2.00 11.72 6.96
CA GLU A 36 3.07 11.14 6.13
C GLU A 36 2.76 9.69 5.74
N SER A 37 2.10 8.94 6.63
CA SER A 37 1.65 7.57 6.34
C SER A 37 0.58 7.54 5.25
N GLN A 38 -0.35 8.48 5.26
CA GLN A 38 -1.36 8.65 4.20
C GLN A 38 -0.70 9.09 2.87
N GLU A 39 0.22 10.06 2.92
CA GLU A 39 0.96 10.52 1.74
C GLU A 39 1.77 9.37 1.11
N LEU A 40 2.40 8.52 1.93
CA LEU A 40 3.13 7.34 1.46
C LEU A 40 2.20 6.31 0.78
N MET A 41 1.02 6.08 1.36
CA MET A 41 -0.01 5.21 0.75
C MET A 41 -0.43 5.73 -0.64
N ASP A 42 -0.68 7.04 -0.76
CA ASP A 42 -1.07 7.68 -2.02
C ASP A 42 0.05 7.63 -3.07
N GLN A 43 1.30 7.84 -2.67
CA GLN A 43 2.45 7.71 -3.55
C GLN A 43 2.64 6.28 -4.04
N THR A 44 2.45 5.30 -3.16
CA THR A 44 2.51 3.87 -3.50
C THR A 44 1.43 3.50 -4.52
N LYS A 45 0.21 4.03 -4.34
CA LYS A 45 -0.89 3.87 -5.30
C LYS A 45 -0.51 4.42 -6.67
N LYS A 46 0.00 5.65 -6.73
CA LYS A 46 0.46 6.26 -7.99
C LYS A 46 1.55 5.43 -8.67
N ALA A 47 2.53 4.93 -7.92
CA ALA A 47 3.60 4.09 -8.45
C ALA A 47 3.06 2.75 -9.03
N ALA A 48 2.10 2.13 -8.36
CA ALA A 48 1.44 0.92 -8.85
C ALA A 48 0.66 1.17 -10.14
N LEU A 49 -0.04 2.30 -10.26
CA LEU A 49 -0.79 2.68 -11.46
C LEU A 49 0.12 2.97 -12.66
N VAL A 50 1.34 3.45 -12.46
CA VAL A 50 2.33 3.56 -13.56
C VAL A 50 2.71 2.18 -14.12
N LEU A 51 2.76 1.14 -13.27
CA LEU A 51 3.07 -0.23 -13.70
C LEU A 51 1.86 -0.91 -14.36
N PHE A 52 0.66 -0.64 -13.85
CA PHE A 52 -0.60 -1.22 -14.29
C PHE A 52 -1.72 -0.18 -14.33
N PRO A 53 -1.81 0.64 -15.38
CA PRO A 53 -2.79 1.74 -15.46
C PRO A 53 -4.24 1.25 -15.42
N ASP A 54 -4.52 0.07 -15.97
CA ASP A 54 -5.88 -0.48 -16.06
C ASP A 54 -6.33 -1.26 -14.81
N LYS A 55 -5.48 -1.36 -13.77
CA LYS A 55 -5.71 -2.23 -12.59
C LYS A 55 -5.91 -1.46 -11.28
N GLU A 56 -6.38 -0.22 -11.35
CA GLU A 56 -6.64 0.61 -10.17
C GLU A 56 -7.58 -0.05 -9.16
N SER A 57 -8.71 -0.57 -9.62
CA SER A 57 -9.71 -1.20 -8.76
C SER A 57 -9.17 -2.43 -8.01
N VAL A 58 -8.27 -3.18 -8.65
CA VAL A 58 -7.62 -4.35 -8.04
C VAL A 58 -6.63 -3.92 -6.96
N TYR A 59 -5.91 -2.83 -7.20
CA TYR A 59 -5.01 -2.26 -6.21
C TYR A 59 -5.77 -1.79 -4.96
N ASP A 60 -6.84 -1.03 -5.17
CA ASP A 60 -7.68 -0.50 -4.09
C ASP A 60 -8.36 -1.62 -3.29
N LEU A 61 -8.71 -2.74 -3.93
CA LEU A 61 -9.33 -3.88 -3.25
C LEU A 61 -8.34 -4.69 -2.41
N ILE A 62 -7.08 -4.83 -2.87
CA ILE A 62 -6.11 -5.75 -2.24
C ILE A 62 -5.19 -5.04 -1.25
N TYR A 63 -4.67 -3.86 -1.62
CA TYR A 63 -3.56 -3.23 -0.90
C TYR A 63 -4.00 -2.09 0.02
N MET A 64 -4.99 -1.28 -0.38
CA MET A 64 -5.50 -0.22 0.50
C MET A 64 -5.99 -0.73 1.86
N PRO A 65 -6.73 -1.86 1.97
CA PRO A 65 -7.16 -2.36 3.27
C PRO A 65 -5.99 -2.72 4.19
N ARG A 66 -4.88 -3.22 3.62
CA ARG A 66 -3.68 -3.60 4.39
C ARG A 66 -2.98 -2.37 4.95
N PHE A 67 -2.73 -1.37 4.11
CA PHE A 67 -2.11 -0.12 4.55
C PHE A 67 -2.97 0.60 5.58
N LYS A 68 -4.28 0.67 5.34
CA LYS A 68 -5.23 1.28 6.27
C LYS A 68 -5.18 0.59 7.63
N ARG A 69 -5.16 -0.74 7.67
CA ARG A 69 -5.04 -1.50 8.91
C ARG A 69 -3.75 -1.19 9.67
N ILE A 70 -2.61 -1.13 9.00
CA ILE A 70 -1.32 -0.80 9.64
C ILE A 70 -1.37 0.63 10.23
N ILE A 71 -1.93 1.58 9.48
CA ILE A 71 -2.09 2.97 9.93
C ILE A 71 -3.05 3.01 11.13
N GLU A 72 -4.20 2.36 11.05
CA GLU A 72 -5.17 2.27 12.16
C GLU A 72 -4.53 1.67 13.41
N GLU A 73 -3.80 0.56 13.30
CA GLU A 73 -3.13 -0.09 14.43
C GLU A 73 -2.03 0.78 15.06
N ARG A 74 -1.34 1.61 14.27
CA ARG A 74 -0.29 2.51 14.77
C ARG A 74 -0.80 3.80 15.38
N PHE A 75 -1.85 4.40 14.81
CA PHE A 75 -2.33 5.72 15.21
C PHE A 75 -3.61 5.69 16.05
N THR A 76 -4.35 4.58 16.06
CA THR A 76 -5.50 4.42 16.96
C THR A 76 -4.98 3.98 18.32
N ILE A 77 -5.09 4.86 19.31
CA ILE A 77 -4.83 4.51 20.70
C ILE A 77 -5.89 3.47 21.12
N PRO A 78 -5.55 2.29 21.66
CA PRO A 78 -6.51 1.28 22.15
C PRO A 78 -7.34 1.71 23.39
N GLY A 79 -7.64 3.00 23.54
CA GLY A 79 -8.32 3.56 24.71
C GLY A 79 -9.08 4.86 24.48
N SER A 80 -9.02 5.51 23.31
CA SER A 80 -9.73 6.78 23.08
C SER A 80 -11.22 6.63 22.72
N LEU A 81 -11.76 5.40 22.76
CA LEU A 81 -13.20 5.12 22.76
C LEU A 81 -13.72 4.68 24.15
N SER A 82 -12.98 4.98 25.22
CA SER A 82 -13.51 4.86 26.58
C SER A 82 -14.21 6.16 26.98
N GLY A 83 -15.55 6.15 26.97
CA GLY A 83 -16.36 7.20 27.58
C GLY A 83 -17.57 7.64 26.76
N ARG A 84 -18.46 6.71 26.41
CA ARG A 84 -19.87 7.08 26.22
C ARG A 84 -20.45 7.31 27.62
N ASN A 85 -20.69 8.57 27.98
CA ASN A 85 -21.74 8.95 28.92
C ASN A 85 -23.03 9.18 28.12
#